data_AF-A0A6P7ITR9-F1
#
_entry.id   AF-A0A6P7ITR9-F1
#
_cell.length_a   1.000
_cell.length_b   1.000
_cell.length_c   1.000
_cell.angle_alpha   90.00
_cell.angle_beta   90.00
_cell.angle_gamma   90.00
#
_symmetry.space_group_name_H-M   'P 1'
#
loop_
_entity.id
_entity.type
_entity.pdbx_description
1 polymer ?
#
loop_
_entity_poly.entity_id
_entity_poly.type
_entity_poly.pdbx_seq_one_letter_code
_entity_poly.pdbx_strand_id
1 'polypeptide(L)'
;MFLYQLLNFFFVASKKEEDSKYDLSLYKRGDLLEVPRTLFTHFGIYLGNNRVAHLIPDILPSISKNKSAIAKMVTNNRLLFGVIAKVASVRVDTVEDFAYGSEIKLNHMDKVCGQPPLDGDEVARRAEKLLGSVTYSLLWYNCEHYVMYCRYGMAISYQTYQFCTTVRKIVFSRMSAYLTALCGVCTMFYMGCVTTLTVLLTVFISFTIWMAA
;
A
#
# COMPACT_ATOMS: atom_id res chain seq x y z
N MET A 1 29.81 13.44 42.36
CA MET A 1 28.39 13.84 42.12
C MET A 1 28.22 14.93 41.07
N PHE A 2 29.21 15.82 40.83
CA PHE A 2 29.11 16.92 39.86
C PHE A 2 29.18 16.52 38.38
N LEU A 3 29.97 15.48 38.02
CA LEU A 3 30.09 15.00 36.63
C LEU A 3 28.79 14.37 36.10
N TYR A 4 28.01 13.70 36.95
CA TYR A 4 26.74 13.09 36.54
C TYR A 4 25.65 14.14 36.26
N GLN A 5 25.68 15.29 36.95
CA GLN A 5 24.77 16.39 36.66
C GLN A 5 25.14 17.10 35.36
N LEU A 6 26.44 17.24 35.03
CA LEU A 6 26.89 17.77 33.74
C LEU A 6 26.54 16.83 32.58
N LEU A 7 26.74 15.52 32.74
CA LEU A 7 26.33 14.52 31.75
C LEU A 7 24.80 14.52 31.54
N ASN A 8 24.01 14.66 32.61
CA ASN A 8 22.56 14.84 32.48
C ASN A 8 22.20 16.19 31.85
N PHE A 9 22.93 17.28 32.11
CA PHE A 9 22.70 18.56 31.46
C PHE A 9 23.02 18.50 29.96
N PHE A 10 24.09 17.81 29.56
CA PHE A 10 24.42 17.57 28.16
C PHE A 10 23.45 16.58 27.49
N PHE A 11 22.94 15.58 28.22
CA PHE A 11 21.93 14.65 27.71
C PHE A 11 20.54 15.30 27.58
N VAL A 12 20.19 16.20 28.51
CA VAL A 12 18.96 17.01 28.46
C VAL A 12 19.07 18.13 27.43
N ALA A 13 20.24 18.74 27.25
CA ALA A 13 20.49 19.73 26.19
C ALA A 13 20.69 19.10 24.80
N SER A 14 21.07 17.82 24.72
CA SER A 14 21.12 17.05 23.46
C SER A 14 19.76 16.48 23.06
N LYS A 15 18.73 16.65 23.89
CA LYS A 15 17.33 16.72 23.43
C LYS A 15 17.10 18.08 22.76
N LYS A 16 17.96 18.40 21.78
CA LYS A 16 17.62 19.39 20.76
C LYS A 16 16.30 18.91 20.19
N GLU A 17 15.31 19.78 20.18
CA GLU A 17 14.21 19.70 19.24
C GLU A 17 14.87 19.52 17.86
N GLU A 18 14.93 18.28 17.37
CA GLU A 18 15.10 18.04 15.95
C GLU A 18 13.91 18.75 15.32
N ASP A 19 14.17 19.87 14.64
CA ASP A 19 13.19 20.52 13.80
C ASP A 19 12.62 19.42 12.89
N SER A 20 11.42 18.96 13.22
CA SER A 20 10.70 17.97 12.45
C SER A 20 10.71 18.46 11.01
N LYS A 21 11.29 17.66 10.10
CA LYS A 21 11.33 17.95 8.65
C LYS A 21 9.96 18.35 8.11
N TYR A 22 8.90 17.93 8.79
CA TYR A 22 7.51 18.17 8.46
C TYR A 22 6.91 19.24 9.39
N ASP A 23 6.40 20.32 8.82
CA ASP A 23 5.63 21.33 9.55
C ASP A 23 4.23 20.78 9.87
N LEU A 24 4.04 20.39 11.13
CA LEU A 24 2.79 19.81 11.62
C LEU A 24 1.62 20.79 11.61
N SER A 25 1.86 22.11 11.52
CA SER A 25 0.80 23.13 11.50
C SER A 25 -0.03 23.09 10.21
N LEU A 26 0.51 22.48 9.16
CA LEU A 26 -0.15 22.30 7.86
C LEU A 26 -1.21 21.19 7.87
N TYR A 27 -1.19 20.31 8.88
CA TYR A 27 -2.03 19.12 8.92
C TYR A 27 -3.22 19.31 9.85
N LYS A 28 -4.41 18.99 9.35
CA LYS A 28 -5.66 18.98 10.10
C LYS A 28 -6.11 17.54 10.34
N ARG A 29 -6.70 17.30 11.51
CA ARG A 29 -7.25 15.99 11.86
C ARG A 29 -8.27 15.55 10.79
N GLY A 30 -8.11 14.33 10.30
CA GLY A 30 -8.88 13.77 9.18
C GLY A 30 -8.25 13.96 7.81
N ASP A 31 -7.14 14.71 7.68
CA ASP A 31 -6.43 14.84 6.41
C ASP A 31 -5.91 13.48 5.92
N LEU A 32 -6.11 13.24 4.63
CA LEU A 32 -5.53 12.11 3.92
C LEU A 32 -4.13 12.50 3.47
N LEU A 33 -3.16 11.70 3.91
CA LEU A 33 -1.75 11.85 3.61
C LEU A 33 -1.34 10.81 2.57
N GLU A 34 -0.66 11.25 1.52
CA GLU A 34 -0.12 10.37 0.48
C GLU A 34 1.39 10.49 0.42
N VAL A 35 2.07 9.35 0.37
CA VAL A 35 3.52 9.28 0.33
C VAL A 35 3.93 8.39 -0.83
N PRO A 36 4.52 8.95 -1.89
CA PRO A 36 5.06 8.16 -2.98
C PRO A 36 6.16 7.21 -2.45
N ARG A 37 6.03 5.92 -2.76
CA ARG A 37 7.08 4.90 -2.59
C ARG A 37 7.55 4.42 -3.96
N THR A 38 8.60 3.61 -3.96
CA THR A 38 9.23 3.10 -5.18
C THR A 38 8.28 2.32 -6.09
N LEU A 39 7.32 1.59 -5.52
CA LEU A 39 6.43 0.68 -6.26
C LEU A 39 4.94 1.06 -6.20
N PHE A 40 4.54 1.88 -5.23
CA PHE A 40 3.15 2.29 -5.02
C PHE A 40 3.10 3.57 -4.20
N THR A 41 1.95 4.23 -4.13
CA THR A 41 1.70 5.33 -3.20
C THR A 41 1.14 4.75 -1.91
N HIS A 42 1.77 5.11 -0.79
CA HIS A 42 1.31 4.72 0.53
C HIS A 42 0.39 5.80 1.12
N PHE A 43 -0.67 5.38 1.81
CA PHE A 43 -1.72 6.26 2.29
C PHE A 43 -1.89 6.17 3.81
N GLY A 44 -2.28 7.28 4.43
CA GLY A 44 -2.62 7.36 5.84
C GLY A 44 -3.63 8.47 6.14
N ILE A 45 -4.24 8.43 7.33
CA ILE A 45 -5.11 9.48 7.86
C ILE A 45 -4.42 10.15 9.04
N TYR A 46 -4.31 11.47 9.01
CA TYR A 46 -3.78 12.23 10.12
C TYR A 46 -4.79 12.30 11.27
N LEU A 47 -4.36 11.88 12.46
CA LEU A 47 -5.19 11.85 13.67
C LEU A 47 -4.98 13.08 14.57
N GLY A 48 -4.14 14.03 14.15
CA GLY A 48 -3.69 15.12 15.02
C GLY A 48 -2.56 14.70 15.98
N ASN A 49 -1.82 15.70 16.46
CA ASN A 49 -0.71 15.55 17.42
C ASN A 49 0.41 14.64 16.91
N ASN A 50 0.88 14.83 15.67
CA ASN A 50 1.95 14.02 15.06
C ASN A 50 1.62 12.51 14.97
N ARG A 51 0.34 12.15 14.75
CA ARG A 51 -0.10 10.76 14.64
C ARG A 51 -0.76 10.49 13.30
N VAL A 52 -0.37 9.40 12.66
CA VAL A 52 -0.94 8.96 11.39
C VAL A 52 -1.41 7.53 11.50
N ALA A 53 -2.68 7.28 11.24
CA ALA A 53 -3.22 5.92 11.11
C ALA A 53 -3.08 5.43 9.67
N HIS A 54 -2.48 4.27 9.48
CA HIS A 54 -2.26 3.69 8.16
C HIS A 54 -2.29 2.16 8.22
N LEU A 55 -2.74 1.56 7.12
CA LEU A 55 -2.79 0.12 6.95
C LEU A 55 -1.46 -0.39 6.36
N ILE A 56 -0.77 -1.27 7.09
CA ILE A 56 0.49 -1.88 6.63
C ILE A 56 0.34 -3.40 6.53
N PRO A 57 0.72 -4.02 5.41
CA PRO A 57 0.84 -5.48 5.30
C PRO A 57 2.10 -5.98 6.00
N ASP A 58 2.18 -5.85 7.32
CA ASP A 58 3.31 -6.32 8.12
C ASP A 58 3.03 -7.70 8.72
N ILE A 59 3.88 -8.68 8.42
CA ILE A 59 3.75 -10.04 8.95
C ILE A 59 4.14 -10.15 10.44
N LEU A 60 5.00 -9.26 10.93
CA LEU A 60 5.64 -9.42 12.24
C LEU A 60 4.64 -9.49 13.41
N PRO A 61 3.56 -8.71 13.46
CA PRO A 61 2.53 -8.81 14.51
C PRO A 61 1.85 -10.17 14.59
N SER A 62 1.84 -10.96 13.50
CA SER A 62 1.27 -12.31 13.49
C SER A 62 2.25 -13.39 13.95
N ILE A 63 3.56 -13.10 13.92
CA ILE A 63 4.61 -14.07 14.26
C ILE A 63 5.21 -13.78 15.64
N SER A 64 5.25 -12.51 16.05
CA SER A 64 5.89 -12.05 17.28
C SER A 64 4.98 -11.16 18.10
N LYS A 65 5.02 -11.29 19.43
CA LYS A 65 4.34 -10.38 20.37
C LYS A 65 5.25 -9.26 20.88
N ASN A 66 6.48 -9.16 20.37
CA ASN A 66 7.44 -8.17 20.83
C ASN A 66 7.07 -6.76 20.32
N LYS A 67 6.48 -5.95 21.21
CA LYS A 67 6.04 -4.59 20.91
C LYS A 67 7.16 -3.68 20.40
N SER A 68 8.39 -3.81 20.93
CA SER A 68 9.50 -2.96 20.49
C SER A 68 9.96 -3.30 19.07
N ALA A 69 9.94 -4.59 18.70
CA ALA A 69 10.25 -5.04 17.35
C ALA A 69 9.16 -4.67 16.33
N ILE A 70 7.89 -4.75 16.74
CA ILE A 70 6.75 -4.31 15.91
C ILE A 70 6.79 -2.80 15.70
N ALA A 71 7.06 -2.02 16.75
CA ALA A 71 7.13 -0.56 16.67
C ALA A 71 8.20 -0.07 15.70
N LYS A 72 9.32 -0.81 15.56
CA LYS A 72 10.34 -0.50 14.56
C LYS A 72 9.77 -0.49 13.14
N MET A 73 10.30 0.44 12.36
CA MET A 73 10.07 0.59 10.93
C MET A 73 10.01 -0.76 10.20
N VAL A 74 9.04 -0.87 9.29
CA VAL A 74 8.77 -2.10 8.54
C VAL A 74 9.72 -2.17 7.34
N THR A 75 10.39 -3.31 7.17
CA THR A 75 11.30 -3.58 6.05
C THR A 75 10.52 -4.12 4.84
N ASN A 76 11.08 -3.98 3.64
CA ASN A 76 10.46 -4.50 2.41
C ASN A 76 10.12 -6.00 2.50
N ASN A 77 10.98 -6.81 3.12
CA ASN A 77 10.73 -8.24 3.29
C ASN A 77 9.49 -8.49 4.17
N ARG A 78 9.36 -7.76 5.29
CA ARG A 78 8.18 -7.85 6.17
C ARG A 78 6.89 -7.48 5.43
N LEU A 79 6.96 -6.45 4.58
CA LEU A 79 5.84 -6.03 3.73
C LEU A 79 5.45 -7.12 2.73
N LEU A 80 6.41 -7.67 2.00
CA LEU A 80 6.16 -8.71 1.00
C LEU A 80 5.57 -9.98 1.64
N PHE A 81 6.12 -10.42 2.77
CA PHE A 81 5.59 -11.58 3.49
C PHE A 81 4.18 -11.31 4.04
N GLY A 82 3.88 -10.10 4.51
CA GLY A 82 2.53 -9.74 4.94
C GLY A 82 1.53 -9.78 3.78
N VAL A 83 1.91 -9.29 2.60
CA VAL A 83 1.08 -9.40 1.38
C VAL A 83 0.82 -10.86 1.01
N ILE A 84 1.87 -11.70 0.96
CA ILE A 84 1.76 -13.13 0.61
C ILE A 84 0.87 -13.88 1.61
N ALA A 85 1.08 -13.62 2.90
CA ALA A 85 0.31 -14.25 3.97
C ALA A 85 -1.08 -13.61 4.19
N LYS A 86 -1.42 -12.55 3.45
CA LYS A 86 -2.66 -11.76 3.62
C LYS A 86 -2.83 -11.22 5.04
N VAL A 87 -1.73 -10.84 5.67
CA VAL A 87 -1.69 -10.28 7.03
C VAL A 87 -1.39 -8.79 6.94
N ALA A 88 -2.22 -7.96 7.56
CA ALA A 88 -1.95 -6.56 7.78
C ALA A 88 -2.45 -6.08 9.14
N SER A 89 -2.04 -4.87 9.49
CA SER A 89 -2.59 -4.15 10.64
C SER A 89 -2.73 -2.67 10.32
N VAL A 90 -3.83 -2.07 10.77
CA VAL A 90 -3.91 -0.62 10.89
C VAL A 90 -3.24 -0.24 12.21
N ARG A 91 -2.20 0.61 12.11
CA ARG A 91 -1.43 1.09 13.25
C ARG A 91 -1.29 2.60 13.20
N VAL A 92 -0.84 3.17 14.31
CA VAL A 92 -0.55 4.59 14.44
C VAL A 92 0.94 4.78 14.58
N ASP A 93 1.54 5.50 13.65
CA ASP A 93 2.94 5.89 13.66
C ASP A 93 3.07 7.42 13.64
N THR A 94 4.28 7.94 13.85
CA THR A 94 4.55 9.38 13.76
C THR A 94 4.48 9.85 12.31
N VAL A 95 4.32 11.16 12.06
CA VAL A 95 4.35 11.69 10.68
C VAL A 95 5.69 11.41 10.02
N GLU A 96 6.78 11.49 10.76
CA GLU A 96 8.13 11.23 10.25
C GLU A 96 8.33 9.75 9.89
N ASP A 97 7.94 8.82 10.77
CA ASP A 97 7.99 7.38 10.48
C ASP A 97 7.09 7.01 9.28
N PHE A 98 5.91 7.61 9.21
CA PHE A 98 4.98 7.43 8.10
C PHE A 98 5.54 7.96 6.78
N ALA A 99 6.17 9.13 6.78
CA ALA A 99 6.68 9.77 5.57
C ALA A 99 8.00 9.16 5.11
N TYR A 100 8.83 8.68 6.04
CA TYR A 100 10.12 8.05 5.77
C TYR A 100 10.98 8.90 4.83
N GLY A 101 11.13 10.18 5.17
CA GLY A 101 11.91 11.16 4.42
C GLY A 101 11.31 11.62 3.09
N SER A 102 10.18 11.05 2.65
CA SER A 102 9.48 11.43 1.41
C SER A 102 8.57 12.65 1.62
N GLU A 103 8.20 13.31 0.52
CA GLU A 103 7.24 14.42 0.53
C GLU A 103 5.81 13.89 0.77
N ILE A 104 5.03 14.61 1.57
CA ILE A 104 3.64 14.26 1.88
C ILE A 104 2.71 15.11 1.03
N LYS A 105 1.87 14.46 0.23
CA LYS A 105 0.79 15.14 -0.50
C LYS A 105 -0.49 15.09 0.33
N LEU A 106 -1.13 16.24 0.50
CA LEU A 106 -2.34 16.40 1.29
C LEU A 106 -3.58 16.37 0.43
N ASN A 107 -4.54 15.53 0.81
CA ASN A 107 -5.90 15.51 0.28
C ASN A 107 -5.94 15.55 -1.26
N HIS A 108 -4.96 14.95 -1.94
CA HIS A 108 -4.89 14.98 -3.39
C HIS A 108 -6.09 14.24 -3.99
N MET A 109 -6.53 13.16 -3.33
CA MET A 109 -7.76 12.46 -3.64
C MET A 109 -9.04 13.31 -3.60
N ASP A 110 -9.09 14.47 -2.91
CA ASP A 110 -10.29 15.33 -2.93
C ASP A 110 -10.54 15.95 -4.32
N LYS A 111 -9.47 16.11 -5.11
CA LYS A 111 -9.55 16.64 -6.48
C LYS A 111 -9.84 15.55 -7.51
N VAL A 112 -9.55 14.30 -7.17
CA VAL A 112 -9.66 13.14 -8.05
C VAL A 112 -10.98 12.41 -7.83
N CYS A 113 -11.42 12.32 -6.58
CA CYS A 113 -12.68 11.71 -6.20
C CYS A 113 -13.83 12.68 -6.48
N GLY A 114 -14.88 12.20 -7.15
CA GLY A 114 -16.09 12.98 -7.37
C GLY A 114 -16.99 13.09 -6.14
N GLN A 115 -16.63 12.45 -5.02
CA GLN A 115 -17.38 12.52 -3.78
C GLN A 115 -16.74 13.46 -2.76
N PRO A 116 -17.55 14.27 -2.06
CA PRO A 116 -17.04 15.18 -1.05
C PRO A 116 -16.47 14.38 0.14
N PRO A 117 -15.39 14.87 0.77
CA PRO A 117 -14.87 14.27 1.99
C PRO A 117 -15.88 14.43 3.13
N LEU A 118 -15.86 13.47 4.04
CA LEU A 118 -16.56 13.55 5.32
C LEU A 118 -15.87 14.55 6.24
N ASP A 119 -16.56 14.93 7.31
CA ASP A 119 -16.00 15.78 8.36
C ASP A 119 -14.71 15.19 8.96
N GLY A 120 -13.69 16.02 9.17
CA GLY A 120 -12.36 15.57 9.56
C GLY A 120 -12.33 14.75 10.86
N ASP A 121 -13.18 15.08 11.83
CA ASP A 121 -13.27 14.32 13.07
C ASP A 121 -13.98 12.98 12.88
N GLU A 122 -14.98 12.90 11.99
CA GLU A 122 -15.56 11.62 11.57
C GLU A 122 -14.53 10.75 10.84
N VAL A 123 -13.73 11.31 9.94
CA VAL A 123 -12.67 10.59 9.22
C VAL A 123 -11.66 9.99 10.19
N ALA A 124 -11.17 10.79 11.14
CA ALA A 124 -10.21 10.34 12.13
C ALA A 124 -10.80 9.30 13.09
N ARG A 125 -12.07 9.46 13.51
CA ARG A 125 -12.76 8.45 14.34
C ARG A 125 -12.92 7.11 13.62
N ARG A 126 -13.21 7.11 12.32
CA ARG A 126 -13.25 5.89 11.50
C ARG A 126 -11.90 5.20 11.44
N ALA A 127 -10.83 5.97 11.21
CA ALA A 127 -9.47 5.47 11.20
C ALA A 127 -9.08 4.83 12.56
N GLU A 128 -9.40 5.49 13.67
CA GLU A 128 -9.17 4.98 15.02
C GLU A 128 -9.96 3.70 15.32
N LYS A 129 -11.21 3.60 14.85
CA LYS A 129 -12.06 2.41 15.01
C LYS A 129 -11.50 1.17 14.30
N LEU A 130 -10.75 1.37 13.22
CA LEU A 130 -10.20 0.30 12.40
C LEU A 130 -8.79 -0.16 12.84
N LEU A 131 -8.27 0.38 13.94
CA LEU A 131 -6.98 -0.04 14.51
C LEU A 131 -6.96 -1.52 14.87
N GLY A 132 -5.83 -2.17 14.56
CA GLY A 132 -5.62 -3.58 14.84
C GLY A 132 -5.40 -4.42 13.58
N SER A 133 -5.41 -5.73 13.76
CA SER A 133 -5.13 -6.71 12.69
C SER A 133 -6.31 -6.84 11.72
N VAL A 134 -6.00 -6.90 10.43
CA VAL A 134 -6.97 -7.09 9.36
C VAL A 134 -6.42 -8.06 8.31
N THR A 135 -7.32 -8.72 7.58
CA THR A 135 -6.90 -9.56 6.44
C THR A 135 -6.59 -8.66 5.26
N TYR A 136 -5.37 -8.73 4.76
CA TYR A 136 -4.92 -7.90 3.65
C TYR A 136 -5.31 -8.50 2.30
N SER A 137 -5.69 -7.65 1.36
CA SER A 137 -5.80 -8.02 -0.05
C SER A 137 -5.27 -6.91 -0.92
N LEU A 138 -4.23 -7.20 -1.71
CA LEU A 138 -3.61 -6.20 -2.58
C LEU A 138 -4.62 -5.54 -3.54
N LEU A 139 -5.58 -6.32 -4.04
CA LEU A 139 -6.59 -5.87 -5.02
C LEU A 139 -7.91 -5.43 -4.39
N TRP A 140 -8.26 -5.92 -3.19
CA TRP A 140 -9.60 -5.73 -2.64
C TRP A 140 -9.65 -4.99 -1.30
N TYR A 141 -8.52 -4.94 -0.57
CA TYR A 141 -8.45 -4.31 0.74
C TYR A 141 -7.00 -3.94 1.08
N ASN A 142 -6.53 -2.88 0.43
CA ASN A 142 -5.19 -2.32 0.59
C ASN A 142 -5.25 -0.95 1.31
N CYS A 143 -4.11 -0.26 1.42
CA CYS A 143 -4.04 1.03 2.14
C CYS A 143 -4.90 2.13 1.52
N GLU A 144 -5.07 2.14 0.19
CA GLU A 144 -5.91 3.12 -0.50
C GLU A 144 -7.39 2.87 -0.18
N HIS A 145 -7.86 1.62 -0.24
CA HIS A 145 -9.23 1.27 0.14
C HIS A 145 -9.54 1.71 1.57
N TYR A 146 -8.60 1.51 2.50
CA TYR A 146 -8.73 1.90 3.89
C TYR A 146 -8.94 3.42 4.05
N VAL A 147 -8.08 4.26 3.43
CA VAL A 147 -8.22 5.72 3.57
C VAL A 147 -9.43 6.25 2.81
N MET A 148 -9.78 5.64 1.68
CA MET A 148 -10.96 6.03 0.90
C MET A 148 -12.25 5.75 1.69
N TYR A 149 -12.29 4.63 2.42
CA TYR A 149 -13.41 4.31 3.31
C TYR A 149 -13.51 5.31 4.47
N CYS A 150 -12.37 5.65 5.07
CA CYS A 150 -12.33 6.61 6.18
C CYS A 150 -12.78 8.00 5.73
N ARG A 151 -12.24 8.50 4.61
CA ARG A 151 -12.45 9.89 4.17
C ARG A 151 -13.73 10.12 3.36
N TYR A 152 -14.10 9.20 2.47
CA TYR A 152 -15.22 9.39 1.54
C TYR A 152 -16.34 8.36 1.76
N GLY A 153 -16.17 7.40 2.66
CA GLY A 153 -17.17 6.35 2.89
C GLY A 153 -17.24 5.28 1.79
N MET A 154 -16.25 5.21 0.91
CA MET A 154 -16.19 4.22 -0.19
C MET A 154 -14.89 3.43 -0.16
N ALA A 155 -14.97 2.12 -0.36
CA ALA A 155 -13.79 1.26 -0.44
C ALA A 155 -13.38 1.06 -1.92
N ILE A 156 -12.70 2.05 -2.51
CA ILE A 156 -12.16 1.97 -3.88
C ILE A 156 -10.64 2.18 -3.87
N SER A 157 -9.95 1.68 -4.90
CA SER A 157 -8.51 1.93 -5.13
C SER A 157 -8.25 2.22 -6.59
N TYR A 158 -7.81 3.45 -6.88
CA TYR A 158 -7.44 3.87 -8.22
C TYR A 158 -6.15 3.20 -8.68
N GLN A 159 -5.19 2.96 -7.78
CA GLN A 159 -3.97 2.22 -8.12
C GLN A 159 -4.30 0.80 -8.58
N THR A 160 -5.22 0.12 -7.88
CA THR A 160 -5.65 -1.22 -8.26
C THR A 160 -6.33 -1.19 -9.62
N TYR A 161 -7.23 -0.23 -9.85
CA TYR A 161 -7.90 -0.07 -11.13
C TYR A 161 -6.91 0.13 -12.28
N GLN A 162 -5.92 1.01 -12.11
CA GLN A 162 -4.88 1.28 -13.11
C GLN A 162 -3.98 0.06 -13.35
N PHE A 163 -3.60 -0.64 -12.29
CA PHE A 163 -2.83 -1.89 -12.38
C PHE A 163 -3.59 -2.95 -13.18
N CYS A 164 -4.83 -3.24 -12.80
CA CYS A 164 -5.68 -4.21 -13.50
C CYS A 164 -5.91 -3.82 -14.96
N THR A 165 -6.12 -2.53 -15.24
CA THR A 165 -6.27 -2.03 -16.61
C THR A 165 -5.00 -2.21 -17.44
N THR A 166 -3.83 -1.95 -16.84
CA THR A 166 -2.53 -2.15 -17.50
C THR A 166 -2.27 -3.62 -17.77
N VAL A 167 -2.49 -4.50 -16.77
CA VAL A 167 -2.36 -5.95 -16.92
C VAL A 167 -3.31 -6.45 -18.00
N ARG A 168 -4.57 -6.01 -18.00
CA ARG A 168 -5.54 -6.35 -19.05
C ARG A 168 -5.02 -5.98 -20.44
N LYS A 169 -4.50 -4.75 -20.62
CA LYS A 169 -3.94 -4.30 -21.91
C LYS A 169 -2.75 -5.13 -22.36
N ILE A 170 -1.92 -5.60 -21.44
CA ILE A 170 -0.75 -6.44 -21.76
C ILE A 170 -1.20 -7.86 -22.15
N VAL A 171 -2.03 -8.48 -21.30
CA VAL A 171 -2.54 -9.85 -21.48
C VAL A 171 -3.39 -9.96 -22.74
N PHE A 172 -4.29 -9.01 -22.95
CA PHE A 172 -5.13 -8.93 -24.15
C PHE A 172 -4.51 -7.95 -25.14
N SER A 173 -3.28 -8.25 -25.57
CA SER A 173 -2.62 -7.55 -26.68
C SER A 173 -2.43 -8.50 -27.85
N ARG A 174 -2.37 -7.96 -29.07
CA ARG A 174 -2.05 -8.75 -30.27
C ARG A 174 -0.70 -9.47 -30.14
N MET A 175 0.27 -8.83 -29.50
CA MET A 175 1.56 -9.44 -29.20
C MET A 175 1.42 -10.64 -28.27
N SER A 176 0.63 -10.52 -27.21
CA SER A 176 0.37 -11.65 -26.30
C SER A 176 -0.35 -12.81 -27.02
N ALA A 177 -1.30 -12.51 -27.92
CA ALA A 177 -1.95 -13.53 -28.74
C ALA A 177 -0.93 -14.32 -29.60
N TYR A 178 -0.03 -13.62 -30.30
CA TYR A 178 1.00 -14.25 -31.12
C TYR A 178 2.01 -15.04 -30.30
N LEU A 179 2.47 -14.49 -29.15
CA LEU A 179 3.36 -15.21 -28.23
C LEU A 179 2.68 -16.46 -27.67
N THR A 180 1.39 -16.40 -27.34
CA THR A 180 0.63 -17.56 -26.86
C THR A 180 0.51 -18.63 -27.94
N ALA A 181 0.23 -18.25 -29.20
CA ALA A 181 0.22 -19.18 -30.32
C ALA A 181 1.60 -19.84 -30.52
N LEU A 182 2.68 -19.05 -30.52
CA LEU A 182 4.05 -19.53 -30.67
C LEU A 182 4.44 -20.49 -29.54
N CYS A 183 4.20 -20.10 -28.28
CA CYS A 183 4.47 -20.94 -27.12
C CYS A 183 3.68 -22.25 -27.16
N GLY A 184 2.41 -22.22 -27.58
CA GLY A 184 1.60 -23.42 -27.76
C GLY A 184 2.21 -24.35 -28.81
N VAL A 185 2.63 -23.83 -29.96
CA VAL A 185 3.32 -24.58 -31.02
C VAL A 185 4.63 -25.20 -30.51
N CYS A 186 5.49 -24.41 -29.88
CA CYS A 186 6.74 -24.89 -29.29
C CYS A 186 6.51 -26.00 -28.26
N THR A 187 5.49 -25.86 -27.41
CA THR A 187 5.15 -26.85 -26.37
C THR A 187 4.68 -28.16 -27.00
N MET A 188 3.85 -28.09 -28.05
CA MET A 188 3.40 -29.28 -28.79
C MET A 188 4.57 -30.08 -29.38
N PHE A 189 5.55 -29.38 -29.98
CA PHE A 189 6.75 -30.04 -30.52
C PHE A 189 7.65 -30.59 -29.42
N TYR A 190 7.86 -29.84 -28.33
CA TYR A 190 8.70 -30.28 -27.21
C TYR A 190 8.16 -31.55 -26.54
N MET A 191 6.84 -31.64 -26.37
CA MET A 191 6.20 -32.81 -25.78
C MET A 191 5.98 -33.97 -26.78
N GLY A 192 6.25 -33.76 -28.07
CA GLY A 192 5.93 -34.74 -29.12
C GLY A 192 4.44 -35.06 -29.25
N CYS A 193 3.55 -34.23 -28.68
CA CYS A 193 2.11 -34.47 -28.56
C CYS A 193 1.33 -33.51 -29.46
N VAL A 194 1.44 -33.71 -30.77
CA VAL A 194 0.64 -32.96 -31.76
C VAL A 194 -0.65 -33.73 -32.01
N THR A 195 -1.74 -33.28 -31.38
CA THR A 195 -3.08 -33.83 -31.58
C THR A 195 -4.02 -32.75 -32.10
N THR A 196 -5.15 -33.15 -32.69
CA THR A 196 -6.20 -32.20 -33.11
C THR A 196 -6.68 -31.33 -31.95
N LEU A 197 -6.79 -31.90 -30.75
CA LEU A 197 -7.20 -31.20 -29.53
C LEU A 197 -6.19 -30.12 -29.11
N THR A 198 -4.90 -30.44 -29.06
CA THR A 198 -3.86 -29.48 -28.63
C THR A 198 -3.70 -28.33 -29.62
N VAL A 199 -3.86 -28.60 -30.92
CA VAL A 199 -3.91 -27.58 -31.97
C VAL A 199 -5.14 -26.70 -31.80
N LEU A 200 -6.32 -27.29 -31.62
CA LEU A 200 -7.57 -26.54 -31.43
C LEU A 200 -7.50 -25.63 -30.21
N LEU A 201 -6.99 -26.13 -29.07
CA LEU A 201 -6.82 -25.33 -27.85
C LEU A 201 -5.84 -24.18 -28.05
N THR A 202 -4.70 -24.42 -28.69
CA THR A 202 -3.71 -23.37 -28.97
C THR A 202 -4.30 -22.26 -29.84
N VAL A 203 -5.00 -22.63 -30.92
CA VAL A 203 -5.67 -21.68 -31.82
C VAL A 203 -6.80 -20.95 -31.09
N PHE A 204 -7.64 -21.66 -30.35
CA PHE A 204 -8.77 -21.06 -29.65
C PHE A 204 -8.31 -20.06 -28.59
N ILE A 205 -7.33 -20.41 -27.75
CA ILE A 205 -6.79 -19.51 -26.72
C ILE A 205 -6.17 -18.27 -27.37
N SER A 206 -5.27 -18.44 -28.34
CA SER A 206 -4.64 -17.30 -29.02
C SER A 206 -5.64 -16.42 -29.77
N PHE A 207 -6.63 -17.02 -30.43
CA PHE A 207 -7.72 -16.28 -31.10
C PHE A 207 -8.59 -15.51 -30.10
N THR A 208 -8.95 -16.11 -28.96
CA THR A 208 -9.74 -15.41 -27.94
C THR A 208 -8.99 -14.23 -27.33
N ILE A 209 -7.67 -14.35 -27.11
CA ILE A 209 -6.82 -13.24 -26.68
C ILE A 209 -6.79 -12.15 -27.76
N TRP A 210 -6.65 -12.53 -29.03
CA TRP A 210 -6.64 -11.60 -30.16
C TRP A 210 -7.98 -10.86 -30.33
N MET A 211 -9.10 -11.56 -30.16
CA MET A 211 -10.45 -10.95 -30.22
C MET A 211 -10.73 -10.01 -29.05
N ALA A 212 -10.10 -10.24 -27.89
CA ALA A 212 -10.24 -9.42 -26.70
C ALA A 212 -9.28 -8.20 -26.66
N ALA A 213 -8.35 -8.12 -27.62
CA ALA A 213 -7.34 -7.08 -27.77
C ALA A 213 -7.80 -5.91 -28.66
#